data_AF-A0A8T7GIE9-F1
#
_entry.id   AF-A0A8T7GIE9-F1
#
_cell.length_a   1.000
_cell.length_b   1.000
_cell.length_c   1.000
_cell.angle_alpha   90.00
_cell.angle_beta   90.00
_cell.angle_gamma   90.00
#
_symmetry.space_group_name_H-M   'P 1'
#
loop_
_entity.id
_entity.type
_entity.pdbx_description
1 polymer ?
#
loop_
_entity_poly.entity_id
_entity_poly.type
_entity_poly.pdbx_seq_one_letter_code
_entity_poly.pdbx_strand_id
1 'polypeptide(L)'
;MKILSVRVCKETKDKLEFLVSKKTFRNKSEAVRIMLEEHLKEHSELFSTAEFEGLIKEADKMSDRSFEELAAKVFKAQKHLCN
;
A
#
# COMPACT_ATOMS: atom_id res chain seq x y z
N MET A 1 -15.10 -2.06 10.27
CA MET A 1 -13.96 -2.53 9.46
C MET A 1 -14.12 -1.97 8.05
N LYS A 2 -13.15 -1.19 7.54
CA LYS A 2 -13.23 -0.62 6.18
C LYS A 2 -12.60 -1.61 5.21
N ILE A 3 -13.33 -2.00 4.17
CA ILE A 3 -12.84 -2.93 3.12
C ILE A 3 -12.30 -2.08 1.98
N LEU A 4 -11.04 -2.27 1.62
CA LEU A 4 -10.39 -1.62 0.49
C LEU A 4 -10.20 -2.64 -0.63
N SER A 5 -10.75 -2.35 -1.80
CA SER A 5 -10.49 -3.12 -3.01
C SER A 5 -9.22 -2.60 -3.68
N VAL A 6 -8.20 -3.47 -3.80
CA VAL A 6 -6.91 -3.10 -4.39
C VAL A 6 -6.70 -3.92 -5.66
N ARG A 7 -6.23 -3.28 -6.73
CA ARG A 7 -5.80 -4.00 -7.95
C ARG A 7 -4.32 -4.31 -7.80
N VAL A 8 -3.97 -5.57 -8.01
CA VAL A 8 -2.59 -6.05 -7.99
C VAL A 8 -2.33 -6.90 -9.22
N CYS A 9 -1.06 -7.02 -9.59
CA CYS A 9 -0.64 -7.86 -10.70
C CYS A 9 -1.00 -9.33 -10.43
N LYS A 10 -1.31 -10.07 -11.50
CA LYS A 10 -1.71 -11.48 -11.41
C LYS A 10 -0.66 -12.32 -10.68
N GLU A 11 0.62 -12.10 -11.00
CA GLU A 11 1.72 -12.81 -10.35
C GLU A 11 1.74 -12.62 -8.83
N THR A 12 1.53 -11.38 -8.36
CA THR A 12 1.45 -11.07 -6.93
C THR A 12 0.25 -11.75 -6.27
N LYS A 13 -0.89 -11.76 -6.96
CA LYS A 13 -2.09 -12.46 -6.48
C LYS A 13 -1.86 -13.96 -6.36
N ASP A 14 -1.21 -14.57 -7.35
CA ASP A 14 -0.94 -16.01 -7.38
C ASP A 14 0.04 -16.42 -6.28
N LYS A 15 1.08 -15.61 -6.01
CA LYS A 15 1.99 -15.80 -4.87
C LYS A 15 1.27 -15.72 -3.53
N LEU A 16 0.37 -14.74 -3.37
CA LEU A 16 -0.47 -14.61 -2.16
C LEU A 16 -1.40 -15.81 -1.98
N GLU A 17 -2.02 -16.29 -3.05
CA GLU A 17 -2.86 -17.49 -3.03
C GLU A 17 -2.06 -18.73 -2.64
N PHE A 18 -0.85 -18.88 -3.18
CA PHE A 18 0.04 -19.97 -2.81
C PHE A 18 0.37 -19.98 -1.32
N LEU A 19 0.73 -18.83 -0.74
CA LEU A 19 1.06 -18.73 0.69
C LEU A 19 -0.13 -19.05 1.61
N VAL A 20 -1.33 -18.64 1.23
CA VAL A 20 -2.56 -19.02 1.94
C VAL A 20 -2.85 -20.51 1.78
N SER A 21 -2.65 -21.07 0.57
CA SER A 21 -2.86 -22.51 0.31
C SER A 21 -1.92 -23.41 1.14
N LYS A 22 -0.71 -22.93 1.43
CA LYS A 22 0.27 -23.60 2.30
C LYS A 22 -0.04 -23.49 3.79
N LYS A 23 -1.16 -22.84 4.15
CA LYS A 23 -1.59 -22.55 5.52
C LYS A 23 -0.58 -21.70 6.31
N THR A 24 0.34 -21.01 5.62
CA THR A 24 1.24 -20.03 6.24
C THR A 24 0.46 -18.83 6.77
N PHE A 25 -0.61 -18.45 6.06
CA PHE A 25 -1.56 -17.43 6.50
C PHE A 25 -2.99 -17.94 6.43
N ARG A 26 -3.85 -17.48 7.34
CA ARG A 26 -5.26 -17.91 7.39
C ARG A 26 -6.07 -17.42 6.20
N ASN A 27 -5.79 -16.22 5.70
CA ASN A 27 -6.46 -15.61 4.56
C ASN A 27 -5.58 -14.53 3.92
N LYS A 28 -5.96 -14.06 2.72
CA LYS A 28 -5.19 -13.06 1.96
C LYS A 28 -5.06 -11.73 2.69
N SER A 29 -6.12 -11.27 3.35
CA SER A 29 -6.12 -9.99 4.05
C SER A 29 -5.16 -10.00 5.24
N GLU A 30 -5.09 -11.13 5.95
CA GLU A 30 -4.14 -11.34 7.04
C GLU A 30 -2.70 -11.39 6.52
N ALA A 31 -2.44 -12.12 5.44
CA ALA A 31 -1.13 -12.16 4.81
C ALA A 31 -0.64 -10.77 4.43
N VAL A 32 -1.47 -10.00 3.71
CA VAL A 32 -1.12 -8.63 3.30
C VAL A 32 -0.90 -7.72 4.50
N ARG A 33 -1.70 -7.84 5.56
CA ARG A 33 -1.53 -7.02 6.76
C ARG A 33 -0.19 -7.30 7.45
N ILE A 34 0.15 -8.57 7.66
CA ILE A 34 1.41 -8.95 8.31
C ILE A 34 2.60 -8.49 7.47
N MET A 35 2.58 -8.75 6.16
CA MET A 35 3.64 -8.33 5.25
C MET A 35 3.85 -6.81 5.26
N LEU A 36 2.75 -6.04 5.27
CA LEU A 36 2.84 -4.59 5.40
C LEU A 36 3.43 -4.20 6.76
N GLU A 37 2.90 -4.72 7.87
CA GLU A 37 3.40 -4.40 9.20
C GLU A 37 4.90 -4.71 9.38
N GLU A 38 5.37 -5.83 8.85
CA GLU A 38 6.79 -6.18 8.84
C GLU A 38 7.60 -5.19 7.99
N HIS A 39 7.15 -4.91 6.77
CA HIS A 39 7.82 -3.96 5.88
C HIS A 39 7.92 -2.54 6.49
N LEU A 40 6.87 -2.07 7.16
CA LEU A 40 6.89 -0.76 7.82
C LEU A 40 7.78 -0.74 9.07
N LYS A 41 7.94 -1.86 9.76
CA LYS A 41 8.89 -1.97 10.89
C LYS A 41 10.33 -1.98 10.40
N GLU A 42 10.61 -2.71 9.32
CA GLU A 42 11.94 -2.79 8.72
C GLU A 42 12.36 -1.46 8.11
N HIS A 43 11.43 -0.76 7.47
CA HIS A 43 11.67 0.49 6.77
C HIS A 43 11.04 1.69 7.47
N SER A 44 11.41 1.90 8.74
CA SER A 44 10.92 3.03 9.54
C SER A 44 11.27 4.40 8.94
N GLU A 45 12.30 4.45 8.08
CA GLU A 45 12.72 5.62 7.32
C GLU A 45 11.66 6.11 6.32
N LEU A 46 10.78 5.22 5.83
CA LEU A 46 9.64 5.61 4.99
C LEU A 46 8.67 6.54 5.71
N PHE A 47 8.75 6.58 7.05
CA PHE A 47 7.97 7.46 7.91
C PHE A 47 8.82 8.47 8.68
N SER A 48 10.12 8.63 8.38
CA SER A 48 10.93 9.60 9.12
C SER A 48 10.39 11.02 8.93
N THR A 49 10.23 11.70 10.05
CA THR A 49 8.99 12.39 10.42
C THR A 49 8.95 13.89 10.09
N ALA A 50 10.01 14.48 9.54
CA ALA A 50 10.02 15.93 9.28
C ALA A 50 9.25 16.30 8.00
N GLU A 51 9.47 15.57 6.91
CA GLU A 51 8.78 15.81 5.64
C GLU A 51 7.35 15.27 5.67
N PHE A 52 7.11 14.16 6.38
CA PHE A 52 5.80 13.54 6.48
C PHE A 52 4.82 14.39 7.31
N GLU A 53 5.25 15.05 8.39
CA GLU A 53 4.39 16.00 9.12
C GLU A 53 4.01 17.21 8.26
N GLY A 54 4.94 17.70 7.43
CA GLY A 54 4.67 18.77 6.46
C GLY A 54 3.62 18.32 5.44
N LEU A 55 3.80 17.12 4.87
CA LEU A 55 2.88 16.53 3.91
C LEU A 55 1.50 16.23 4.51
N ILE A 56 1.42 15.77 5.77
CA ILE A 56 0.13 15.57 6.46
C ILE A 56 -0.56 16.92 6.66
N LYS A 57 0.15 17.97 7.11
CA LYS A 57 -0.41 19.31 7.28
C LYS A 57 -0.87 19.94 5.96
N GLU A 58 -0.21 19.62 4.85
CA GLU A 58 -0.65 20.04 3.53
C GLU A 58 -1.81 19.20 3.00
N ALA A 59 -1.81 17.89 3.26
CA ALA A 59 -2.91 16.99 2.91
C ALA A 59 -4.20 17.34 3.66
N ASP A 60 -4.12 17.74 4.93
CA ASP A 60 -5.27 18.17 5.73
C ASP A 60 -5.85 19.51 5.22
N LYS A 61 -5.06 20.27 4.45
CA LYS A 61 -5.48 21.49 3.75
C LYS A 61 -5.90 21.22 2.30
N MET A 62 -5.69 20.00 1.78
CA MET A 62 -6.11 19.64 0.43
C MET A 62 -7.59 19.30 0.39
N SER A 63 -8.26 19.79 -0.64
CA SER A 63 -9.56 19.26 -1.03
C SER A 63 -9.42 17.83 -1.57
N ASP A 64 -10.47 17.01 -1.43
CA ASP A 64 -10.50 15.63 -1.94
C ASP A 64 -10.04 15.53 -3.41
N ARG A 65 -10.42 16.51 -4.24
CA ARG A 65 -10.00 16.59 -5.64
C ARG A 65 -8.49 16.76 -5.81
N SER A 66 -7.87 17.61 -5.00
CA SER A 66 -6.42 17.84 -5.04
C SER A 66 -5.65 16.61 -4.56
N PHE A 67 -6.18 15.92 -3.55
CA PHE A 67 -5.63 14.66 -3.08
C PHE A 67 -5.71 13.57 -4.16
N GLU A 68 -6.86 13.43 -4.84
CA GLU A 68 -7.03 12.49 -5.95
C GLU A 68 -6.06 12.77 -7.11
N GLU A 69 -5.85 14.03 -7.47
CA GLU A 69 -4.89 14.41 -8.52
C GLU A 69 -3.44 14.12 -8.14
N LEU A 70 -3.07 14.36 -6.88
CA LEU A 70 -1.75 14.04 -6.34
C LEU A 70 -1.53 12.53 -6.25
N ALA A 71 -2.48 11.79 -5.69
CA ALA A 71 -2.47 10.34 -5.63
C ALA A 71 -2.38 9.75 -7.04
N ALA A 72 -3.14 10.27 -7.99
CA ALA A 72 -3.05 9.84 -9.38
C ALA A 72 -1.65 10.08 -9.97
N LYS A 73 -0.94 11.17 -9.63
CA LYS A 73 0.44 11.40 -10.10
C LYS A 73 1.45 10.44 -9.46
N VAL A 74 1.38 10.26 -8.15
CA VAL A 74 2.30 9.39 -7.39
C VAL A 74 2.09 7.92 -7.79
N PHE A 75 0.84 7.46 -7.84
CA PHE A 75 0.53 6.07 -8.18
C PHE A 75 0.53 5.77 -9.69
N LYS A 76 0.38 6.77 -10.60
CA LYS A 76 0.58 6.54 -12.05
C LYS A 76 2.04 6.29 -12.42
N ALA A 77 3.00 6.75 -11.62
CA ALA A 77 4.42 6.55 -11.91
C ALA A 77 4.83 5.06 -11.90
N GLN A 78 4.02 4.16 -11.34
CA GLN A 78 4.29 2.71 -11.31
C GLN A 78 3.64 1.90 -12.45
N LYS A 79 3.27 2.53 -13.58
CA LYS A 79 2.75 1.81 -14.75
C LYS A 79 3.77 0.89 -15.47
N HIS A 80 5.01 0.78 -14.98
CA HIS A 80 6.06 -0.07 -15.54
C HIS A 80 6.56 -1.16 -14.57
N LEU A 81 5.66 -1.84 -13.86
CA LEU A 81 5.97 -3.15 -13.30
C LEU A 81 4.85 -4.12 -13.65
N CYS A 82 5.20 -5.16 -14.40
CA CYS A 82 4.38 -6.26 -14.92
C CYS A 82 3.74 -6.00 -16.30
N ASN A 83 4.49 -6.38 -17.34
CA ASN A 83 3.91 -7.04 -18.52
C ASN A 83 3.59 -8.50 -18.14
#